data_AF-A0A380DQI7-F1
#
_entry.id   AF-A0A380DQI7-F1
#
_cell.length_a   1.000
_cell.length_b   1.000
_cell.length_c   1.000
_cell.angle_alpha   90.00
_cell.angle_beta   90.00
_cell.angle_gamma   90.00
#
_symmetry.space_group_name_H-M   'P 1'
#
loop_
_entity.id
_entity.type
_entity.pdbx_description
1 polymer ?
#
loop_
_entity_poly.entity_id
_entity_poly.type
_entity_poly.pdbx_seq_one_letter_code
_entity_poly.pdbx_strand_id
1 'polypeptide(L)'
;MLTDAQRLDILQQFDVKNIFTISNFVKIHKAPKQFQTEKIVGHISRMVPTKRIDLLIDVAELVVKKDETVKFHIYGEGSVKEKIAKKNYRQKIRESCFVKRVYNHSTKMFRRF
;
A
#
# COMPACT_ATOMS: atom_id res chain seq x y z
N MET A 1 -15.64 16.45 4.37
CA MET A 1 -14.56 15.55 4.90
C MET A 1 -14.91 14.12 4.56
N LEU A 2 -13.94 13.20 4.49
CA LEU A 2 -14.21 11.81 4.06
C LEU A 2 -14.63 10.89 5.21
N THR A 3 -14.22 11.19 6.45
CA THR A 3 -14.49 10.35 7.63
C THR A 3 -15.03 11.18 8.78
N ASP A 4 -15.84 10.56 9.64
CA ASP A 4 -16.37 11.21 10.85
C ASP A 4 -15.27 11.53 11.86
N ALA A 5 -14.23 10.69 11.94
CA ALA A 5 -13.06 10.97 12.77
C ALA A 5 -12.43 12.33 12.41
N GLN A 6 -12.20 12.58 11.12
CA GLN A 6 -11.65 13.86 10.66
C GLN A 6 -12.60 15.02 10.94
N ARG A 7 -13.92 14.81 10.83
CA ARG A 7 -14.92 15.83 11.17
C ARG A 7 -14.86 16.20 12.64
N LEU A 8 -14.79 15.22 13.54
CA LEU A 8 -14.72 15.45 14.98
C LEU A 8 -13.44 16.19 15.37
N ASP A 9 -12.29 15.78 14.80
CA ASP A 9 -11.01 16.45 15.03
C ASP A 9 -11.06 17.95 14.67
N ILE A 10 -11.72 18.29 13.55
CA ILE A 10 -11.87 19.70 13.11
C ILE A 10 -12.80 20.47 14.05
N LEU A 11 -13.94 19.91 14.44
CA LEU A 11 -14.88 20.57 15.35
C LEU A 11 -14.28 20.82 16.74
N GLN A 12 -13.33 19.99 17.17
CA GLN A 12 -12.60 20.18 18.42
C GLN A 12 -11.53 21.28 18.31
N GLN A 13 -10.87 21.38 17.16
CA GLN A 13 -9.75 22.31 16.96
C GLN A 13 -10.18 23.71 16.53
N PHE A 14 -11.39 23.86 15.96
CA PHE A 14 -11.86 25.10 15.36
C PHE A 14 -13.32 25.39 15.76
N ASP A 15 -13.63 26.65 16.09
CA ASP A 15 -15.00 27.10 16.37
C ASP A 15 -15.80 27.29 15.06
N VAL A 16 -16.18 26.17 14.45
CA VAL A 16 -16.97 26.10 13.21
C VAL A 16 -18.07 25.05 13.37
N LYS A 17 -19.22 25.24 12.72
CA LYS A 17 -20.39 24.34 12.89
C LYS A 17 -20.77 23.56 11.62
N ASN A 18 -20.48 24.12 10.44
CA ASN A 18 -20.96 23.60 9.15
C ASN A 18 -19.96 22.64 8.49
N ILE A 19 -19.53 21.61 9.21
CA ILE A 19 -18.65 20.57 8.68
C ILE A 19 -19.45 19.28 8.48
N PHE A 20 -19.40 18.74 7.26
CA PHE A 20 -20.11 17.53 6.87
C PHE A 20 -19.15 16.42 6.45
N THR A 21 -19.52 15.18 6.79
CA THR A 21 -18.85 13.97 6.31
C THR A 21 -19.57 13.46 5.08
N ILE A 22 -18.84 13.35 3.97
CA ILE A 22 -19.31 12.81 2.71
C ILE A 22 -18.20 11.91 2.18
N SER A 23 -18.41 10.60 2.28
CA SER A 23 -17.43 9.60 1.82
C SER A 23 -17.32 9.60 0.28
N ASN A 24 -16.18 9.13 -0.22
CA ASN A 24 -16.05 8.88 -1.65
C ASN A 24 -16.97 7.75 -2.09
N PHE A 25 -17.56 7.87 -3.28
CA PHE A 25 -18.26 6.76 -3.90
C PHE A 25 -17.30 5.58 -4.14
N VAL A 26 -17.77 4.37 -3.85
CA VAL A 26 -17.01 3.14 -4.07
C VAL A 26 -17.61 2.38 -5.24
N LYS A 27 -16.77 2.03 -6.22
CA LYS A 27 -17.17 1.17 -7.33
C LYS A 27 -17.00 -0.30 -6.92
N ILE A 28 -18.11 -1.02 -6.79
CA ILE A 28 -18.10 -2.44 -6.44
C ILE A 28 -17.92 -3.27 -7.72
N HIS A 29 -16.81 -3.99 -7.80
CA HIS A 29 -16.50 -4.90 -8.91
C HIS A 29 -16.76 -6.35 -8.51
N LYS A 30 -17.02 -7.23 -9.49
CA LYS A 30 -17.09 -8.67 -9.23
C LYS A 30 -15.75 -9.16 -8.67
N ALA A 31 -15.82 -9.96 -7.62
CA ALA A 31 -14.66 -10.61 -7.03
C ALA A 31 -13.93 -11.49 -8.07
N PRO A 32 -12.61 -11.74 -7.88
CA PRO A 32 -11.88 -12.73 -8.67
C PRO A 32 -12.56 -14.11 -8.59
N LYS A 33 -12.48 -14.90 -9.67
CA LYS A 33 -13.01 -16.27 -9.68
C LYS A 33 -12.20 -17.25 -8.84
N GLN A 34 -10.92 -16.92 -8.59
CA GLN A 34 -9.97 -17.75 -7.86
C GLN A 34 -9.17 -16.85 -6.92
N PHE A 35 -8.89 -17.36 -5.73
CA PHE A 35 -7.99 -16.73 -4.77
C PHE A 35 -6.54 -17.14 -5.06
N GLN A 36 -5.60 -16.28 -4.66
CA GLN A 36 -4.18 -16.59 -4.72
C GLN A 36 -3.83 -17.66 -3.69
N THR A 37 -3.10 -18.69 -4.11
CA THR A 37 -2.61 -19.78 -3.24
C THR A 37 -1.15 -19.59 -2.84
N GLU A 38 -0.38 -18.81 -3.60
CA GLU A 38 0.99 -18.43 -3.26
C GLU A 38 1.02 -17.39 -2.12
N LYS A 39 2.08 -17.38 -1.31
CA LYS A 39 2.27 -16.41 -0.22
C LYS A 39 2.74 -15.06 -0.75
N ILE A 40 1.85 -14.31 -1.38
CA ILE A 40 2.15 -13.00 -1.98
C ILE A 40 1.43 -11.89 -1.22
N VAL A 41 2.20 -10.92 -0.75
CA VAL A 41 1.67 -9.69 -0.14
C VAL A 41 1.76 -8.54 -1.14
N GLY A 42 0.62 -7.98 -1.52
CA GLY A 42 0.53 -6.85 -2.46
C GLY A 42 0.44 -5.48 -1.78
N HIS A 43 1.12 -4.48 -2.33
CA HIS A 43 0.95 -3.07 -1.94
C HIS A 43 0.85 -2.21 -3.21
N ILE A 44 -0.23 -1.43 -3.35
CA ILE A 44 -0.42 -0.51 -4.48
C ILE A 44 -0.60 0.91 -3.95
N SER A 45 0.36 1.80 -4.22
CA SER A 45 0.24 3.22 -3.88
C SER A 45 1.21 4.10 -4.68
N ARG A 46 1.05 5.43 -4.61
CA ARG A 46 2.11 6.35 -5.04
C ARG A 46 3.30 6.19 -4.09
N MET A 47 4.51 6.16 -4.62
CA MET A 47 5.73 6.06 -3.82
C MET A 47 6.15 7.46 -3.33
N VAL A 48 5.50 7.92 -2.26
CA VAL A 48 5.75 9.20 -1.60
C VAL A 48 5.97 9.01 -0.09
N PRO A 49 6.63 9.95 0.62
CA PRO A 49 7.03 9.76 2.02
C PRO A 49 5.88 9.41 2.96
N THR A 50 4.70 10.00 2.77
CA THR A 50 3.52 9.77 3.63
C THR A 50 3.00 8.33 3.59
N LYS A 51 3.38 7.54 2.57
CA LYS A 51 3.01 6.12 2.48
C LYS A 51 3.94 5.19 3.27
N ARG A 52 5.06 5.70 3.79
CA ARG A 52 6.00 4.98 4.66
C ARG A 52 6.38 3.58 4.15
N ILE A 53 6.60 3.46 2.84
CA ILE A 53 7.02 2.20 2.20
C ILE A 53 8.37 1.73 2.78
N ASP A 54 9.18 2.65 3.30
CA ASP A 54 10.40 2.31 4.04
C ASP A 54 10.15 1.36 5.21
N LEU A 55 9.07 1.57 5.97
CA LEU A 55 8.70 0.68 7.08
C LEU A 55 8.18 -0.66 6.56
N LEU A 56 7.46 -0.67 5.43
CA LEU A 56 7.02 -1.90 4.80
C LEU A 56 8.21 -2.79 4.38
N ILE A 57 9.31 -2.19 3.94
CA ILE A 57 10.55 -2.92 3.64
C ILE A 57 11.14 -3.54 4.91
N ASP A 58 11.13 -2.83 6.06
CA ASP A 58 11.58 -3.40 7.35
C ASP A 58 10.70 -4.58 7.80
N VAL A 59 9.39 -4.46 7.63
CA VAL A 59 8.45 -5.55 7.92
C VAL A 59 8.72 -6.75 7.00
N ALA A 60 8.96 -6.51 5.71
CA ALA A 60 9.27 -7.56 4.75
C ALA A 60 10.54 -8.32 5.15
N GLU A 61 11.58 -7.63 5.62
CA GLU A 61 12.81 -8.27 6.13
C GLU A 61 12.51 -9.23 7.29
N LEU A 62 11.71 -8.80 8.26
CA LEU A 62 11.34 -9.63 9.41
C LEU A 62 10.51 -10.87 9.03
N VAL A 63 9.64 -10.73 8.03
CA VAL A 63 8.80 -11.84 7.55
C VAL A 63 9.62 -12.85 6.75
N VAL A 64 10.43 -12.39 5.80
CA VAL A 64 11.26 -13.26 4.94
C VAL A 64 12.27 -14.06 5.75
N LYS A 65 12.81 -13.50 6.85
CA LYS A 65 13.67 -14.24 7.79
C LYS A 65 12.98 -15.44 8.46
N LYS A 66 11.65 -15.40 8.59
CA LYS A 66 10.87 -16.50 9.18
C LYS A 66 10.36 -17.48 8.12
N ASP A 67 10.07 -16.96 6.93
CA ASP A 67 9.54 -17.74 5.82
C ASP A 67 9.99 -17.12 4.49
N GLU A 68 11.04 -17.72 3.92
CA GLU A 68 11.67 -17.26 2.67
C GLU A 68 10.74 -17.41 1.45
N THR A 69 9.67 -18.20 1.56
CA THR A 69 8.72 -18.43 0.47
C THR A 69 7.77 -17.25 0.24
N VAL A 70 7.68 -16.32 1.21
CA VAL A 70 6.82 -15.15 1.13
C VAL A 70 7.40 -14.11 0.17
N LYS A 71 6.56 -13.60 -0.74
CA LYS A 71 6.93 -12.56 -1.71
C LYS A 71 6.13 -11.28 -1.46
N PHE A 72 6.80 -10.13 -1.55
CA PHE A 72 6.20 -8.81 -1.48
C PHE A 72 6.20 -8.16 -2.86
N HIS A 73 5.02 -7.78 -3.36
CA HIS A 73 4.85 -7.06 -4.62
C HIS A 73 4.39 -5.63 -4.36
N ILE A 74 5.30 -4.66 -4.54
CA ILE A 74 5.04 -3.23 -4.30
C ILE A 74 4.92 -2.51 -5.64
N TYR A 75 3.73 -2.06 -5.97
CA TYR A 75 3.41 -1.35 -7.20
C TYR A 75 3.25 0.15 -6.95
N GLY A 76 3.96 0.96 -7.73
CA GLY A 76 3.93 2.41 -7.56
C GLY A 76 5.03 3.14 -8.34
N GLU A 77 4.85 4.45 -8.46
CA GLU A 77 5.88 5.38 -8.92
C GLU A 77 5.87 6.60 -7.99
N GLY A 78 7.00 7.29 -7.88
CA GLY A 78 7.11 8.53 -7.11
C GLY A 78 8.51 8.80 -6.56
N SER A 79 8.62 9.91 -5.82
CA SER A 79 9.90 10.49 -5.40
C SER A 79 10.75 9.59 -4.51
N VAL A 80 10.17 8.67 -3.75
CA VAL A 80 10.95 7.80 -2.83
C VAL A 80 11.38 6.47 -3.44
N LYS A 81 11.00 6.18 -4.70
CA LYS A 81 11.24 4.87 -5.32
C LYS A 81 12.70 4.43 -5.28
N GLU A 82 13.64 5.32 -5.62
CA GLU A 82 15.07 5.01 -5.60
C GLU A 82 15.57 4.73 -4.18
N LYS A 83 15.12 5.52 -3.19
CA LYS A 83 15.45 5.31 -1.78
C LYS A 83 14.98 3.93 -1.29
N ILE A 84 13.79 3.52 -1.70
CA ILE A 84 13.22 2.20 -1.40
C ILE A 84 14.02 1.09 -2.08
N ALA A 85 14.37 1.23 -3.36
CA ALA A 85 15.20 0.27 -4.07
C ALA A 85 16.58 0.08 -3.42
N LYS A 86 17.23 1.18 -3.01
CA LYS A 86 18.50 1.15 -2.26
C LYS A 86 18.35 0.46 -0.90
N LYS A 87 17.24 0.69 -0.19
CA LYS A 87 16.98 0.04 1.10
C LYS A 87 16.78 -1.48 0.94
N ASN A 88 15.98 -1.89 -0.03
CA ASN A 88 15.75 -3.28 -0.37
C ASN A 88 17.08 -4.01 -0.72
N TYR A 89 17.97 -3.35 -1.49
CA TYR A 89 19.31 -3.88 -1.75
C TYR A 89 20.14 -4.08 -0.48
N ARG A 90 20.18 -3.09 0.42
CA ARG A 90 20.94 -3.17 1.67
C ARG A 90 20.46 -4.29 2.60
N GLN A 91 19.16 -4.56 2.62
CA GLN A 91 18.58 -5.62 3.45
C GLN A 91 18.63 -7.02 2.79
N LYS A 92 19.19 -7.14 1.57
CA LYS A 92 19.34 -8.40 0.85
C LYS A 92 18.02 -9.16 0.59
N ILE A 93 16.87 -8.47 0.55
CA ILE A 93 15.55 -9.08 0.29
C ILE A 93 15.03 -8.83 -1.13
N ARG A 94 15.91 -8.51 -2.10
CA ARG A 94 15.50 -8.19 -3.48
C ARG A 94 14.83 -9.34 -4.22
N GLU A 95 15.11 -10.57 -3.82
CA GLU A 95 14.55 -11.79 -4.42
C GLU A 95 13.15 -12.10 -3.89
N SER A 96 12.81 -11.58 -2.70
CA SER A 96 11.48 -11.72 -2.10
C SER A 96 10.64 -10.45 -2.26
N CYS A 97 11.26 -9.27 -2.35
CA CYS A 97 10.57 -7.97 -2.43
C CYS A 97 10.77 -7.29 -3.78
N PHE A 98 9.70 -7.20 -4.56
CA PHE A 98 9.71 -6.68 -5.93
C PHE A 98 9.03 -5.31 -6.01
N VAL A 99 9.82 -4.30 -6.39
CA VAL A 99 9.33 -2.93 -6.67
C VAL A 99 8.99 -2.84 -8.16
N LYS A 100 7.70 -2.75 -8.48
CA LYS A 100 7.16 -2.82 -9.85
C LYS A 100 6.49 -1.50 -10.26
N ARG A 101 6.53 -1.22 -11.57
CA ARG A 101 5.80 -0.11 -12.19
C ARG A 101 4.29 -0.29 -12.03
N VAL A 102 3.55 0.81 -11.95
CA VAL A 102 2.09 0.80 -11.94
C VAL A 102 1.56 0.27 -13.28
N TYR A 103 0.53 -0.58 -13.22
CA TYR A 103 -0.25 -0.98 -14.39
C TYR A 103 -1.54 -0.16 -14.49
N ASN A 104 -1.97 0.16 -15.71
CA ASN A 104 -3.21 0.88 -16.01
C ASN A 104 -4.51 0.14 -15.58
N HIS A 105 -4.40 -1.11 -15.12
CA HIS A 105 -5.51 -1.92 -14.65
C HIS A 105 -5.28 -2.45 -13.23
N SER A 106 -5.49 -1.59 -12.23
CA SER A 106 -5.33 -1.93 -10.81
C SER A 106 -6.21 -3.10 -10.36
N THR A 107 -7.42 -3.25 -10.90
CA THR A 107 -8.32 -4.39 -10.61
C THR A 107 -7.75 -5.74 -11.02
N LYS A 108 -6.89 -5.80 -12.07
CA LYS A 108 -6.17 -7.03 -12.44
C LYS A 108 -5.02 -7.31 -11.48
N MET A 109 -4.45 -6.29 -10.85
CA MET A 109 -3.36 -6.46 -9.87
C MET A 109 -3.87 -7.14 -8.61
N PHE A 110 -5.08 -6.83 -8.13
CA PHE A 110 -5.71 -7.51 -6.98
C PHE A 110 -5.94 -9.01 -7.15
N ARG A 111 -5.73 -9.57 -8.36
CA ARG A 111 -5.75 -11.02 -8.60
C ARG A 111 -4.38 -11.68 -8.49
N ARG A 112 -3.31 -10.89 -8.36
CA ARG A 112 -1.91 -11.35 -8.37
C ARG A 112 -1.34 -11.50 -6.95
N PHE A 113 -2.15 -11.23 -5.94
CA PHE A 113 -1.88 -11.38 -4.51
C PHE A 113 -3.16 -11.84 -3.84
#